data_AF-A0A844SRX9-F1
#
_entry.id   AF-A0A844SRX9-F1
#
_cell.length_a   1.000
_cell.length_b   1.000
_cell.length_c   1.000
_cell.angle_alpha   90.00
_cell.angle_beta   90.00
_cell.angle_gamma   90.00
#
_symmetry.space_group_name_H-M   'P 1'
#
loop_
_entity.id
_entity.type
_entity.pdbx_description
1 polymer ?
#
loop_
_entity_poly.entity_id
_entity_poly.type
_entity_poly.pdbx_seq_one_letter_code
_entity_poly.pdbx_strand_id
1 'polypeptide(L)'
;MYPVEDSWPTWLKVMENGAVGEARTRSFLIDRFWVLERSVDTDGADFLIQRRTTTQRFTDKVPPRVGVIQAKYFQDRRTTHHIPKSYVVDAGGAPLEGFFALLHVGKEDEGEMYLLSARQIVDTLSISTSHSPESYIAGTTALQEAFRVKARKLALDQIEHSLKSQTYYQSAAFFDQLNIPYRRFSEDDIEFPWTLPLPNPIGEIPKMFVEYKEELRKIVFDMEEVLGAIDAVLTEKDPRRALELMDALRGHVDGYGKITFGGRADFHWGDFPGALDTHDRWRQGLQADGLLEPYIAMGNKLQKALVSHTTTHPLTEKDDFLQATLEYDPTTLTVSNLSVKSGKPAERESEIKASGHVRMARILDEWAPRKLNPTDYTIENLWWNIMRYVIEGRYPDPDFD
;
A
#
# COMPACT_ATOMS: atom_id res chain seq x y z
N MET A 1 -24.64 26.41 50.44
CA MET A 1 -24.24 25.10 49.89
C MET A 1 -24.01 25.33 48.41
N TYR A 2 -22.74 25.46 48.00
CA TYR A 2 -22.41 25.63 46.58
C TYR A 2 -22.69 24.29 45.87
N PRO A 3 -23.27 24.28 44.66
CA PRO A 3 -23.36 23.05 43.89
C PRO A 3 -21.94 22.65 43.50
N VAL A 4 -21.53 21.46 43.92
CA VAL A 4 -20.32 20.82 43.41
C VAL A 4 -20.65 20.41 41.99
N GLU A 5 -20.16 21.18 41.00
CA GLU A 5 -20.13 20.71 39.62
C GLU A 5 -19.22 19.48 39.59
N ASP A 6 -19.82 18.31 39.36
CA ASP A 6 -19.11 17.07 39.03
C ASP A 6 -18.33 17.28 37.73
N SER A 7 -17.12 17.84 37.85
CA SER A 7 -16.23 18.07 36.72
C SER A 7 -15.47 16.79 36.41
N TRP A 8 -16.14 15.89 35.70
CA TRP A 8 -15.48 14.70 35.14
C TRP A 8 -14.27 15.12 34.29
N PRO A 9 -13.17 14.34 34.30
CA PRO A 9 -12.00 14.62 33.48
C PRO A 9 -12.37 14.74 32.00
N THR A 10 -11.78 15.71 31.29
CA THR A 10 -12.06 15.97 29.87
C THR A 10 -11.88 14.73 29.00
N TRP A 11 -10.86 13.90 29.27
CA TRP A 11 -10.61 12.68 28.52
C TRP A 11 -11.75 11.65 28.64
N LEU A 12 -12.36 11.53 29.83
CA LEU A 12 -13.45 10.60 30.07
C LEU A 12 -14.74 11.05 29.36
N LYS A 13 -15.00 12.37 29.35
CA LYS A 13 -16.10 12.97 28.57
C LYS A 13 -15.92 12.75 27.06
N VAL A 14 -14.70 12.87 26.56
CA VAL A 14 -14.38 12.63 25.15
C VAL A 14 -14.62 11.16 24.78
N MET A 15 -14.19 10.22 25.63
CA MET A 15 -14.42 8.79 25.42
C MET A 15 -15.90 8.42 25.45
N GLU A 16 -16.66 8.90 26.44
CA GLU A 16 -18.10 8.64 26.52
C GLU A 16 -18.86 9.21 25.33
N ASN A 17 -18.54 10.44 24.91
CA ASN A 17 -19.14 11.06 23.73
C ASN A 17 -18.85 10.27 22.46
N GLY A 18 -17.61 9.77 22.30
CA GLY A 18 -17.23 8.89 21.20
C GLY A 18 -18.08 7.62 21.16
N ALA A 19 -18.15 6.90 22.28
CA ALA A 19 -18.91 5.66 22.41
C ALA A 19 -20.42 5.87 22.13
N VAL A 20 -21.01 6.99 22.58
CA VAL A 20 -22.41 7.32 22.29
C VAL A 20 -22.64 7.59 20.80
N GLY A 21 -21.75 8.35 20.15
CA GLY A 21 -21.82 8.62 18.72
C GLY A 21 -21.72 7.35 17.88
N GLU A 22 -20.81 6.44 18.24
CA GLU A 22 -20.64 5.14 17.61
C GLU A 22 -21.88 4.25 17.79
N ALA A 23 -22.39 4.10 19.02
CA ALA A 23 -23.57 3.28 19.30
C ALA A 23 -24.81 3.75 18.54
N ARG A 24 -25.05 5.07 18.48
CA ARG A 24 -26.16 5.65 17.70
C ARG A 24 -26.00 5.40 16.20
N THR A 25 -24.78 5.52 15.69
CA THR A 25 -24.45 5.24 14.29
C THR A 25 -24.70 3.78 13.94
N ARG A 26 -24.23 2.84 14.77
CA ARG A 26 -24.48 1.40 14.58
C ARG A 26 -25.97 1.10 14.54
N SER A 27 -26.73 1.60 15.53
CA SER A 27 -28.19 1.42 15.61
C SER A 27 -28.90 1.97 14.36
N PHE A 28 -28.46 3.14 13.87
CA PHE A 28 -29.02 3.72 12.65
C PHE A 28 -28.84 2.83 11.42
N LEU A 29 -27.67 2.21 11.26
CA LEU A 29 -27.27 1.45 10.06
C LEU A 29 -27.72 -0.02 10.06
N ILE A 30 -27.83 -0.65 11.25
CA ILE A 30 -27.97 -2.10 11.39
C ILE A 30 -29.27 -2.69 10.81
N ASP A 31 -30.26 -1.89 10.46
CA ASP A 31 -31.48 -2.43 9.83
C ASP A 31 -31.28 -2.74 8.34
N ARG A 32 -30.30 -2.12 7.68
CA ARG A 32 -30.14 -2.18 6.21
C ARG A 32 -28.76 -2.59 5.72
N PHE A 33 -27.75 -2.45 6.59
CA PHE A 33 -26.36 -2.75 6.25
C PHE A 33 -25.79 -3.85 7.15
N TRP A 34 -24.89 -4.66 6.59
CA TRP A 34 -23.86 -5.32 7.38
C TRP A 34 -22.90 -4.24 7.86
N VAL A 35 -22.64 -4.18 9.16
CA VAL A 35 -21.84 -3.14 9.80
C VAL A 35 -20.66 -3.81 10.49
N LEU A 36 -19.44 -3.42 10.11
CA LEU A 36 -18.19 -3.82 10.74
C LEU A 36 -17.60 -2.61 11.46
N GLU A 37 -17.41 -2.71 12.76
CA GLU A 37 -16.69 -1.71 13.56
C GLU A 37 -15.19 -1.93 13.42
N ARG A 38 -14.42 -0.84 13.26
CA ARG A 38 -12.95 -0.89 13.29
C ARG A 38 -12.45 -0.10 14.49
N SER A 39 -11.33 -0.54 15.07
CA SER A 39 -10.64 0.24 16.10
C SER A 39 -10.00 1.48 15.46
N VAL A 40 -10.26 2.63 16.06
CA VAL A 40 -9.94 4.00 15.59
C VAL A 40 -8.43 4.25 15.35
N ASP A 41 -7.53 3.41 15.88
CA ASP A 41 -6.09 3.72 15.96
C ASP A 41 -5.22 3.23 14.79
N THR A 42 -5.77 2.65 13.72
CA THR A 42 -4.91 2.14 12.61
C THR A 42 -5.42 2.43 11.20
N ASP A 43 -6.74 2.60 10.97
CA ASP A 43 -7.28 2.54 9.59
C ASP A 43 -8.35 3.59 9.24
N GLY A 44 -8.55 4.62 10.08
CA GLY A 44 -9.18 5.86 9.62
C GLY A 44 -10.69 5.91 9.44
N ALA A 45 -11.44 4.91 9.88
CA ALA A 45 -12.90 4.89 9.77
C ALA A 45 -13.52 4.19 10.98
N ASP A 46 -14.64 4.70 11.49
CA ASP A 46 -15.32 4.09 12.64
C ASP A 46 -16.13 2.85 12.21
N PHE A 47 -16.75 2.91 11.02
CA PHE A 47 -17.53 1.79 10.48
C PHE A 47 -17.26 1.54 9.00
N LEU A 48 -17.23 0.26 8.64
CA LEU A 48 -17.43 -0.23 7.29
C LEU A 48 -18.84 -0.78 7.14
N ILE A 49 -19.51 -0.39 6.06
CA ILE A 49 -20.86 -0.84 5.74
C ILE A 49 -20.92 -1.55 4.40
N GLN A 50 -21.72 -2.61 4.34
CA GLN A 50 -22.06 -3.31 3.12
C GLN A 50 -23.57 -3.49 3.04
N ARG A 51 -24.15 -3.39 1.84
CA ARG A 51 -25.56 -3.68 1.64
C ARG A 51 -25.88 -5.13 2.04
N ARG A 52 -27.01 -5.33 2.73
CA ARG A 52 -27.54 -6.68 3.00
C ARG A 52 -28.18 -7.25 1.74
N THR A 53 -27.37 -7.83 0.86
CA THR A 53 -27.84 -8.62 -0.28
C THR A 53 -27.54 -10.09 -0.04
N THR A 54 -28.48 -10.97 -0.39
CA THR A 54 -28.31 -12.44 -0.31
C THR A 54 -27.60 -13.01 -1.53
N THR A 55 -27.38 -12.19 -2.56
CA THR A 55 -26.86 -12.57 -3.88
C THR A 55 -25.38 -12.24 -4.09
N GLN A 56 -24.72 -11.58 -3.13
CA GLN A 56 -23.30 -11.23 -3.21
C GLN A 56 -22.59 -11.58 -1.90
N ARG A 57 -21.52 -12.38 -1.99
CA ARG A 57 -20.66 -12.82 -0.88
C ARG A 57 -19.28 -12.17 -1.01
N PHE A 58 -18.54 -12.08 0.10
CA PHE A 58 -17.15 -11.61 0.12
C PHE A 58 -16.20 -12.43 -0.77
N THR A 59 -16.55 -13.69 -1.04
CA THR A 59 -15.75 -14.60 -1.88
C THR A 59 -16.15 -14.56 -3.36
N ASP A 60 -17.09 -13.71 -3.75
CA ASP A 60 -17.51 -13.61 -5.14
C ASP A 60 -16.45 -12.88 -5.98
N LYS A 61 -16.39 -13.21 -7.28
CA LYS A 61 -15.39 -12.65 -8.23
C LYS A 61 -15.45 -11.12 -8.36
N VAL A 62 -16.61 -10.53 -8.06
CA VAL A 62 -16.81 -9.07 -7.94
C VAL A 62 -17.02 -8.79 -6.45
N PRO A 63 -16.11 -8.06 -5.79
CA PRO A 63 -16.21 -7.80 -4.36
C PRO A 63 -17.48 -7.00 -4.07
N PRO A 64 -18.11 -7.19 -2.91
CA PRO A 64 -19.26 -6.38 -2.54
C PRO A 64 -18.83 -4.93 -2.36
N ARG A 65 -19.68 -4.01 -2.81
CA ARG A 65 -19.45 -2.58 -2.64
C ARG A 65 -19.57 -2.21 -1.18
N VAL A 66 -18.55 -1.52 -0.68
CA VAL A 66 -18.43 -1.10 0.71
C VAL A 66 -18.48 0.42 0.83
N GLY A 67 -19.01 0.88 1.96
CA GLY A 67 -18.99 2.27 2.38
C GLY A 67 -18.28 2.44 3.71
N VAL A 68 -17.96 3.68 4.03
CA VAL A 68 -17.26 4.12 5.23
C VAL A 68 -18.15 5.14 5.88
N ILE A 69 -18.35 4.96 7.18
CA ILE A 69 -19.03 5.94 8.00
C ILE A 69 -18.06 6.41 9.07
N GLN A 70 -17.80 7.71 9.08
CA GLN A 70 -17.19 8.38 10.22
C GLN A 70 -18.32 8.93 11.12
N ALA A 71 -18.35 8.49 12.36
CA ALA A 71 -19.23 9.02 13.39
C ALA A 71 -18.52 10.15 14.16
N LYS A 72 -19.22 11.27 14.39
CA LYS A 72 -18.74 12.31 15.31
C LYS A 72 -19.87 12.75 16.23
N TYR A 73 -19.58 12.87 17.52
CA TYR A 73 -20.52 13.35 18.50
C TYR A 73 -20.18 14.78 18.92
N PHE A 74 -21.14 15.69 18.77
CA PHE A 74 -21.06 17.09 19.17
C PHE A 74 -21.70 17.23 20.54
N GLN A 75 -20.89 17.55 21.54
CA GLN A 75 -21.40 17.87 22.87
C GLN A 75 -22.32 19.09 22.83
N ASP A 76 -21.98 20.06 22.00
CA ASP A 76 -22.80 21.23 21.67
C ASP A 76 -22.54 21.69 20.23
N ARG A 77 -23.36 22.62 19.72
CA ARG A 77 -23.23 23.15 18.35
C ARG A 77 -21.97 23.98 18.09
N ARG A 78 -21.15 24.28 19.10
CA ARG A 78 -19.87 24.99 18.98
C ARG A 78 -18.68 24.04 18.90
N THR A 79 -18.89 22.77 19.25
CA THR A 79 -17.89 21.72 19.09
C THR A 79 -17.45 21.64 17.63
N THR A 80 -16.15 21.49 17.40
CA THR A 80 -15.57 21.37 16.05
C THR A 80 -14.81 20.06 15.98
N HIS A 81 -15.07 19.30 14.92
CA HIS A 81 -14.38 18.05 14.62
C HIS A 81 -13.59 18.18 13.32
N HIS A 82 -12.57 17.32 13.19
CA HIS A 82 -11.74 17.25 11.99
C HIS A 82 -11.97 15.90 11.31
N ILE A 83 -12.17 15.94 9.99
CA ILE A 83 -12.30 14.77 9.13
C ILE A 83 -11.10 14.79 8.17
N PRO A 84 -10.17 13.82 8.26
CA PRO A 84 -9.00 13.78 7.38
C PRO A 84 -9.40 13.81 5.91
N LYS A 85 -8.74 14.70 5.15
CA LYS A 85 -9.01 14.89 3.71
C LYS A 85 -8.80 13.60 2.92
N SER A 86 -7.83 12.80 3.33
CA SER A 86 -7.51 11.50 2.75
C SER A 86 -8.68 10.51 2.78
N TYR A 87 -9.72 10.70 3.59
CA TYR A 87 -10.88 9.81 3.63
C TYR A 87 -12.04 10.29 2.76
N VAL A 88 -12.02 11.57 2.39
CA VAL A 88 -13.13 12.23 1.70
C VAL A 88 -12.87 12.31 0.20
N VAL A 89 -11.60 12.43 -0.22
CA VAL A 89 -11.21 12.57 -1.63
C VAL A 89 -10.15 11.56 -2.04
N ASP A 90 -10.12 11.25 -3.33
CA ASP A 90 -9.06 10.45 -3.93
C ASP A 90 -7.77 11.27 -4.16
N ALA A 91 -6.74 10.63 -4.72
CA ALA A 91 -5.47 11.29 -5.01
C ALA A 91 -5.58 12.44 -6.03
N GLY A 92 -6.62 12.44 -6.87
CA GLY A 92 -6.94 13.52 -7.83
C GLY A 92 -7.79 14.64 -7.22
N GLY A 93 -8.22 14.50 -5.96
CA GLY A 93 -9.09 15.45 -5.28
C GLY A 93 -10.57 15.27 -5.58
N ALA A 94 -10.97 14.20 -6.28
CA ALA A 94 -12.38 13.93 -6.53
C ALA A 94 -13.05 13.29 -5.29
N PRO A 95 -14.32 13.63 -4.98
CA PRO A 95 -15.02 13.03 -3.84
C PRO A 95 -15.16 11.51 -3.95
N LEU A 96 -14.86 10.81 -2.86
CA LEU A 96 -15.01 9.37 -2.74
C LEU A 96 -16.45 9.00 -2.41
N GLU A 97 -17.23 8.67 -3.43
CA GLU A 97 -18.58 8.13 -3.25
C GLU A 97 -18.55 6.89 -2.37
N GLY A 98 -19.44 6.83 -1.37
CA GLY A 98 -19.46 5.80 -0.32
C GLY A 98 -18.76 6.17 0.99
N PHE A 99 -18.04 7.29 1.05
CA PHE A 99 -17.71 7.91 2.33
C PHE A 99 -18.86 8.80 2.82
N PHE A 100 -19.20 8.66 4.10
CA PHE A 100 -20.15 9.53 4.78
C PHE A 100 -19.69 9.92 6.19
N ALA A 101 -20.10 11.10 6.61
CA ALA A 101 -20.03 11.52 8.00
C ALA A 101 -21.43 11.53 8.63
N LEU A 102 -21.57 10.84 9.76
CA LEU A 102 -22.75 10.90 10.63
C LEU A 102 -22.43 11.71 11.87
N LEU A 103 -23.09 12.86 12.00
CA LEU A 103 -22.88 13.78 13.10
C LEU A 103 -24.07 13.72 14.05
N HIS A 104 -23.79 13.52 15.32
CA HIS A 104 -24.81 13.42 16.37
C HIS A 104 -24.70 14.62 17.30
N VAL A 105 -25.83 15.26 17.60
CA VAL A 105 -25.91 16.38 18.54
C VAL A 105 -26.97 16.06 19.58
N GLY A 106 -26.77 16.49 20.83
CA GLY A 106 -27.79 16.39 21.87
C GLY A 106 -27.92 15.00 22.51
N LYS A 107 -28.68 14.95 23.61
CA LYS A 107 -28.84 13.76 24.46
C LYS A 107 -30.28 13.25 24.40
N GLU A 108 -30.43 11.94 24.57
CA GLU A 108 -31.73 11.26 24.69
C GLU A 108 -32.73 11.68 23.61
N ASP A 109 -33.91 12.17 24.01
CA ASP A 109 -35.03 12.52 23.13
C ASP A 109 -34.81 13.79 22.30
N GLU A 110 -33.80 14.60 22.64
CA GLU A 110 -33.38 15.79 21.88
C GLU A 110 -32.26 15.49 20.88
N GLY A 111 -31.97 14.21 20.64
CA GLY A 111 -30.94 13.77 19.71
C GLY A 111 -31.20 14.20 18.27
N GLU A 112 -30.28 14.95 17.68
CA GLU A 112 -30.27 15.31 16.27
C GLU A 112 -29.18 14.53 15.52
N MET A 113 -29.47 14.14 14.29
CA MET A 113 -28.53 13.45 13.42
C MET A 113 -28.40 14.18 12.09
N TYR A 114 -27.18 14.28 11.59
CA TYR A 114 -26.85 14.89 10.31
C TYR A 114 -26.05 13.90 9.47
N LEU A 115 -26.36 13.81 8.18
CA LEU A 115 -25.68 12.94 7.22
C LEU A 115 -25.07 13.78 6.12
N LEU A 116 -23.76 13.66 5.94
CA LEU A 116 -23.02 14.30 4.87
C LEU A 116 -22.33 13.24 4.02
N SER A 117 -22.49 13.31 2.70
CA SER A 117 -21.69 12.57 1.73
C SER A 117 -20.33 13.24 1.50
N ALA A 118 -19.36 12.50 0.94
CA ALA A 118 -18.07 13.06 0.53
C ALA A 118 -18.21 14.33 -0.33
N ARG A 119 -19.10 14.30 -1.33
CA ARG A 119 -19.34 15.46 -2.21
C ARG A 119 -19.83 16.68 -1.43
N GLN A 120 -20.81 16.48 -0.54
CA GLN A 120 -21.31 17.56 0.30
C GLN A 120 -20.22 18.13 1.22
N ILE A 121 -19.33 17.29 1.75
CA ILE A 121 -18.20 17.73 2.57
C ILE A 121 -17.26 18.62 1.74
N VAL A 122 -16.87 18.17 0.54
CA VAL A 122 -15.99 18.92 -0.37
C VAL A 122 -16.60 20.26 -0.76
N ASP A 123 -17.90 20.27 -1.08
CA ASP A 123 -18.58 21.46 -1.60
C ASP A 123 -18.86 22.51 -0.51
N THR A 124 -18.93 22.12 0.77
CA THR A 124 -19.44 22.99 1.84
C THR A 124 -18.51 23.22 3.02
N LEU A 125 -17.56 22.32 3.31
CA LEU A 125 -16.69 22.44 4.48
C LEU A 125 -15.32 23.01 4.11
N SER A 126 -14.81 23.88 4.98
CA SER A 126 -13.48 24.45 4.84
C SER A 126 -12.39 23.44 5.20
N ILE A 127 -11.23 23.54 4.54
CA ILE A 127 -10.04 22.74 4.85
C ILE A 127 -9.18 23.48 5.88
N SER A 128 -8.74 22.77 6.92
CA SER A 128 -7.69 23.20 7.83
C SER A 128 -6.34 22.64 7.36
N THR A 129 -5.44 23.53 6.95
CA THR A 129 -4.04 23.21 6.65
C THR A 129 -3.13 23.30 7.87
N SER A 130 -3.63 23.82 9.00
CA SER A 130 -2.92 23.90 10.27
C SER A 130 -2.95 22.59 11.07
N HIS A 131 -3.73 21.60 10.63
CA HIS A 131 -3.76 20.25 11.18
C HIS A 131 -3.03 19.30 10.22
N SER A 132 -2.21 18.40 10.77
CA SER A 132 -1.57 17.32 10.01
C SER A 132 -2.16 15.99 10.44
N PRO A 133 -2.79 15.20 9.55
CA PRO A 133 -2.98 15.47 8.12
C PRO A 133 -4.02 16.56 7.84
N GLU A 134 -3.97 17.15 6.63
CA GLU A 134 -4.98 18.12 6.16
C GLU A 134 -6.39 17.56 6.37
N SER A 135 -7.29 18.37 6.92
CA SER A 135 -8.61 17.89 7.34
C SER A 135 -9.72 18.89 7.04
N TYR A 136 -10.91 18.39 6.68
CA TYR A 136 -12.14 19.18 6.61
C TYR A 136 -12.63 19.51 8.02
N ILE A 137 -13.12 20.74 8.20
CA ILE A 137 -13.62 21.24 9.48
C ILE A 137 -15.13 20.99 9.57
N ALA A 138 -15.52 20.01 10.38
CA ALA A 138 -16.91 19.74 10.73
C ALA A 138 -17.31 20.56 11.95
N GLY A 139 -17.70 21.82 11.72
CA GLY A 139 -18.22 22.75 12.72
C GLY A 139 -19.71 23.07 12.50
N THR A 140 -20.12 24.30 12.80
CA THR A 140 -21.51 24.76 12.64
C THR A 140 -22.04 24.61 11.21
N THR A 141 -21.18 24.77 10.19
CA THR A 141 -21.51 24.54 8.77
C THR A 141 -21.94 23.12 8.49
N ALA A 142 -21.41 22.14 9.22
CA ALA A 142 -21.79 20.74 9.05
C ALA A 142 -23.13 20.38 9.74
N LEU A 143 -23.65 21.26 10.61
CA LEU A 143 -24.92 21.09 11.34
C LEU A 143 -26.08 21.89 10.73
N GLN A 144 -26.00 22.19 9.43
CA GLN A 144 -27.06 22.89 8.71
C GLN A 144 -28.30 22.01 8.52
N GLU A 145 -29.47 22.63 8.52
CA GLU A 145 -30.76 21.96 8.39
C GLU A 145 -30.90 21.14 7.09
N ALA A 146 -30.13 21.51 6.05
CA ALA A 146 -30.06 20.77 4.79
C ALA A 146 -29.48 19.34 4.94
N PHE A 147 -28.62 19.11 5.94
CA PHE A 147 -28.00 17.81 6.22
C PHE A 147 -28.74 17.02 7.30
N ARG A 148 -29.74 17.62 7.94
CA ARG A 148 -30.47 17.00 9.05
C ARG A 148 -31.27 15.80 8.58
N VAL A 149 -31.10 14.67 9.25
CA VAL A 149 -31.85 13.44 9.00
C VAL A 149 -33.27 13.59 9.55
N LYS A 150 -34.21 13.97 8.68
CA LYS A 150 -35.64 14.09 9.01
C LYS A 150 -36.40 12.77 8.91
N ALA A 151 -35.97 11.92 7.99
CA ALA A 151 -36.55 10.62 7.75
C ALA A 151 -35.44 9.58 7.60
N ARG A 152 -35.38 8.65 8.57
CA ARG A 152 -34.38 7.57 8.60
C ARG A 152 -34.31 6.79 7.29
N LYS A 153 -35.47 6.46 6.72
CA LYS A 153 -35.55 5.73 5.46
C LYS A 153 -34.84 6.45 4.31
N LEU A 154 -35.08 7.76 4.14
CA LEU A 154 -34.47 8.54 3.05
C LEU A 154 -32.95 8.63 3.18
N ALA A 155 -32.44 8.81 4.40
CA ALA A 155 -31.00 8.84 4.64
C ALA A 155 -30.35 7.46 4.38
N LEU A 156 -30.99 6.36 4.78
CA LEU A 156 -30.52 5.01 4.44
C LEU A 156 -30.62 4.71 2.94
N ASP A 157 -31.67 5.20 2.25
CA ASP A 157 -31.82 5.10 0.79
C ASP A 157 -30.72 5.87 0.06
N GLN A 158 -30.33 7.05 0.57
CA GLN A 158 -29.22 7.85 0.04
C GLN A 158 -27.88 7.09 0.14
N ILE A 159 -27.59 6.52 1.32
CA ILE A 159 -26.39 5.69 1.51
C ILE A 159 -26.42 4.50 0.55
N GLU A 160 -27.54 3.77 0.49
CA GLU A 160 -27.67 2.62 -0.40
C GLU A 160 -27.50 3.00 -1.87
N HIS A 161 -28.08 4.13 -2.29
CA HIS A 161 -27.98 4.62 -3.66
C HIS A 161 -26.54 4.98 -4.01
N SER A 162 -25.82 5.68 -3.13
CA SER A 162 -24.40 5.99 -3.35
C SER A 162 -23.55 4.72 -3.49
N LEU A 163 -23.77 3.71 -2.63
CA LEU A 163 -23.09 2.42 -2.78
C LEU A 163 -23.45 1.73 -4.11
N LYS A 164 -24.69 1.87 -4.60
CA LYS A 164 -25.11 1.38 -5.93
C LYS A 164 -24.59 2.20 -7.09
N SER A 165 -24.24 3.46 -6.89
CA SER A 165 -23.72 4.34 -7.95
C SER A 165 -22.21 4.42 -7.97
N GLN A 166 -21.52 3.89 -6.95
CA GLN A 166 -20.06 3.80 -6.91
C GLN A 166 -19.55 3.15 -8.20
N THR A 167 -18.68 3.89 -8.89
CA THR A 167 -17.90 3.30 -9.97
C THR A 167 -16.87 2.35 -9.40
N TYR A 168 -16.32 1.52 -10.27
CA TYR A 168 -15.27 0.62 -9.86
C TYR A 168 -14.01 1.36 -9.39
N TYR A 169 -13.60 2.45 -10.06
CA TYR A 169 -12.49 3.30 -9.60
C TYR A 169 -12.67 3.85 -8.21
N GLN A 170 -13.88 4.30 -7.91
CA GLN A 170 -14.22 4.75 -6.58
C GLN A 170 -14.08 3.60 -5.59
N SER A 171 -14.56 2.41 -5.94
CA SER A 171 -14.40 1.22 -5.10
C SER A 171 -12.93 0.83 -4.89
N ALA A 172 -12.09 0.88 -5.94
CA ALA A 172 -10.68 0.53 -5.89
C ALA A 172 -9.84 1.56 -5.12
N ALA A 173 -9.99 2.85 -5.40
CA ALA A 173 -9.36 3.93 -4.63
C ALA A 173 -9.75 3.86 -3.15
N PHE A 174 -11.01 3.50 -2.90
CA PHE A 174 -11.54 3.31 -1.56
C PHE A 174 -10.98 2.06 -0.86
N PHE A 175 -10.83 0.93 -1.55
CA PHE A 175 -10.16 -0.26 -1.01
C PHE A 175 -8.68 -0.02 -0.72
N ASP A 176 -7.98 0.71 -1.59
CA ASP A 176 -6.57 1.07 -1.40
C ASP A 176 -6.38 1.95 -0.15
N GLN A 177 -7.29 2.89 0.11
CA GLN A 177 -7.28 3.72 1.32
C GLN A 177 -7.63 2.94 2.59
N LEU A 178 -8.48 1.92 2.50
CA LEU A 178 -8.93 1.14 3.66
C LEU A 178 -8.05 -0.06 4.00
N ASN A 179 -6.94 -0.23 3.28
CA ASN A 179 -6.02 -1.36 3.43
C ASN A 179 -6.71 -2.72 3.21
N ILE A 180 -7.81 -2.76 2.46
CA ILE A 180 -8.56 -3.98 2.15
C ILE A 180 -7.87 -4.65 0.95
N PRO A 181 -7.42 -5.91 1.06
CA PRO A 181 -6.60 -6.55 0.03
C PRO A 181 -7.44 -6.92 -1.19
N TYR A 182 -7.67 -5.95 -2.07
CA TYR A 182 -8.14 -6.26 -3.42
C TYR A 182 -6.93 -6.50 -4.32
N ARG A 183 -6.61 -7.79 -4.51
CA ARG A 183 -5.49 -8.28 -5.35
C ARG A 183 -4.13 -7.60 -5.04
N ARG A 184 -3.85 -7.33 -3.76
CA ARG A 184 -2.50 -6.92 -3.36
C ARG A 184 -1.58 -8.13 -3.44
N PHE A 185 -0.39 -7.90 -3.96
CA PHE A 185 0.67 -8.89 -3.99
C PHE A 185 1.77 -8.48 -3.02
N SER A 186 2.16 -9.40 -2.16
CA SER A 186 3.36 -9.30 -1.34
C SER A 186 4.55 -9.95 -2.03
N GLU A 187 5.76 -9.51 -1.72
CA GLU A 187 6.99 -10.24 -2.11
C GLU A 187 7.03 -11.65 -1.50
N ASP A 188 6.30 -11.85 -0.40
CA ASP A 188 6.10 -13.16 0.24
C ASP A 188 5.07 -14.05 -0.48
N ASP A 189 4.31 -13.52 -1.45
CA ASP A 189 3.31 -14.27 -2.23
C ASP A 189 3.95 -15.02 -3.41
N ILE A 190 5.02 -15.75 -3.12
CA ILE A 190 5.81 -16.58 -4.03
C ILE A 190 6.27 -17.84 -3.28
N GLU A 191 6.57 -18.92 -4.00
CA GLU A 191 7.07 -20.14 -3.35
C GLU A 191 8.47 -19.91 -2.75
N PHE A 192 8.69 -20.45 -1.55
CA PHE A 192 9.91 -20.28 -0.76
C PHE A 192 11.24 -20.50 -1.51
N PRO A 193 11.39 -21.48 -2.44
CA PRO A 193 12.65 -21.63 -3.17
C PRO A 193 13.10 -20.37 -3.93
N TRP A 194 12.16 -19.50 -4.31
CA TRP A 194 12.41 -18.24 -5.02
C TRP A 194 12.72 -17.07 -4.08
N THR A 195 12.52 -17.24 -2.77
CA THR A 195 12.87 -16.24 -1.75
C THR A 195 14.26 -16.48 -1.15
N LEU A 196 14.98 -17.50 -1.60
CA LEU A 196 16.33 -17.78 -1.12
C LEU A 196 17.26 -16.61 -1.51
N PRO A 197 18.13 -16.15 -0.58
CA PRO A 197 19.00 -15.00 -0.82
C PRO A 197 20.21 -15.43 -1.67
N LEU A 198 19.96 -15.81 -2.91
CA LEU A 198 21.00 -16.02 -3.92
C LEU A 198 21.16 -14.68 -4.65
N PRO A 199 22.39 -14.17 -4.81
CA PRO A 199 22.59 -13.03 -5.69
C PRO A 199 22.06 -13.39 -7.07
N ASN A 200 21.46 -12.45 -7.77
CA ASN A 200 20.99 -12.66 -9.14
C ASN A 200 21.39 -11.44 -9.98
N PRO A 201 22.19 -11.62 -11.05
CA PRO A 201 22.68 -10.51 -11.88
C PRO A 201 21.60 -9.84 -12.71
N ILE A 202 20.46 -10.50 -12.85
CA ILE A 202 19.36 -10.05 -13.69
C ILE A 202 18.36 -9.25 -12.86
N GLY A 203 18.04 -9.72 -11.65
CA GLY A 203 17.22 -8.94 -10.72
C GLY A 203 16.70 -9.74 -9.53
N GLU A 204 16.04 -9.04 -8.60
CA GLU A 204 15.45 -9.63 -7.40
C GLU A 204 14.09 -10.27 -7.73
N ILE A 205 14.04 -11.61 -7.75
CA ILE A 205 12.86 -12.37 -8.19
C ILE A 205 11.57 -11.99 -7.45
N PRO A 206 11.52 -11.94 -6.10
CA PRO A 206 10.28 -11.60 -5.39
C PRO A 206 9.73 -10.24 -5.81
N LYS A 207 10.63 -9.25 -5.91
CA LYS A 207 10.29 -7.89 -6.30
C LYS A 207 9.82 -7.80 -7.75
N MET A 208 10.58 -8.37 -8.69
CA MET A 208 10.18 -8.43 -10.10
C MET A 208 8.81 -9.10 -10.27
N PHE A 209 8.56 -10.20 -9.55
CA PHE A 209 7.30 -10.92 -9.62
C PHE A 209 6.10 -10.09 -9.15
N VAL A 210 6.26 -9.34 -8.06
CA VAL A 210 5.23 -8.40 -7.58
C VAL A 210 5.03 -7.26 -8.58
N GLU A 211 6.11 -6.68 -9.11
CA GLU A 211 6.04 -5.59 -10.09
C GLU A 211 5.24 -6.00 -11.33
N TYR A 212 5.51 -7.18 -11.91
CA TYR A 212 4.76 -7.68 -13.06
C TYR A 212 3.29 -8.02 -12.74
N LYS A 213 3.01 -8.57 -11.56
CA LYS A 213 1.62 -8.82 -11.13
C LYS A 213 0.84 -7.52 -10.92
N GLU A 214 1.49 -6.48 -10.39
CA GLU A 214 0.90 -5.15 -10.24
C GLU A 214 0.64 -4.49 -11.61
N GLU A 215 1.49 -4.70 -12.62
CA GLU A 215 1.19 -4.28 -13.99
C GLU A 215 -0.05 -4.96 -14.56
N LEU A 216 -0.18 -6.28 -14.38
CA LEU A 216 -1.38 -7.01 -14.79
C LEU A 216 -2.62 -6.53 -14.02
N ARG A 217 -2.49 -6.23 -12.73
CA ARG A 217 -3.60 -5.67 -11.94
C ARG A 217 -4.08 -4.34 -12.50
N LYS A 218 -3.18 -3.44 -12.90
CA LYS A 218 -3.54 -2.17 -13.57
C LYS A 218 -4.32 -2.42 -14.86
N ILE A 219 -3.89 -3.37 -15.68
CA ILE A 219 -4.60 -3.74 -16.91
C ILE A 219 -6.02 -4.23 -16.63
N VAL A 220 -6.22 -5.05 -15.59
CA VAL A 220 -7.58 -5.49 -15.26
C VAL A 220 -8.45 -4.31 -14.83
N PHE A 221 -7.89 -3.32 -14.12
CA PHE A 221 -8.62 -2.09 -13.80
C PHE A 221 -9.03 -1.32 -15.07
N ASP A 222 -8.13 -1.19 -16.04
CA ASP A 222 -8.44 -0.56 -17.34
C ASP A 222 -9.56 -1.31 -18.07
N MET A 223 -9.50 -2.65 -18.08
CA MET A 223 -10.54 -3.50 -18.68
C MET A 223 -11.90 -3.30 -18.03
N GLU A 224 -11.94 -3.21 -16.71
CA GLU A 224 -13.19 -3.04 -15.95
C GLU A 224 -13.80 -1.64 -16.15
N GLU A 225 -13.01 -0.59 -16.36
CA GLU A 225 -13.52 0.72 -16.77
C GLU A 225 -14.20 0.66 -18.13
N VAL A 226 -13.50 0.08 -19.09
CA VAL A 226 -14.03 -0.06 -20.44
C VAL A 226 -15.33 -0.85 -20.42
N LEU A 227 -15.42 -1.92 -19.63
CA LEU A 227 -16.66 -2.68 -19.46
C LEU A 227 -17.78 -1.82 -18.88
N GLY A 228 -17.51 -0.98 -17.88
CA GLY A 228 -18.50 -0.08 -17.30
C GLY A 228 -19.01 0.98 -18.29
N ALA A 229 -18.10 1.56 -19.07
CA ALA A 229 -18.46 2.52 -20.12
C ALA A 229 -19.27 1.87 -21.26
N ILE A 230 -18.89 0.65 -21.66
CA ILE A 230 -19.65 -0.15 -22.63
C ILE A 230 -21.05 -0.45 -22.11
N ASP A 231 -21.20 -0.91 -20.86
CA ASP A 231 -22.51 -1.23 -20.28
C ASP A 231 -23.43 0.01 -20.21
N ALA A 232 -22.87 1.17 -19.86
CA ALA A 232 -23.62 2.43 -19.88
C ALA A 232 -24.15 2.78 -21.27
N VAL A 233 -23.34 2.57 -22.32
CA VAL A 233 -23.77 2.77 -23.72
C VAL A 233 -24.83 1.74 -24.13
N LEU A 234 -24.63 0.46 -23.78
CA LEU A 234 -25.54 -0.63 -24.15
C LEU A 234 -26.92 -0.53 -23.49
N THR A 235 -26.99 0.05 -22.29
CA THR A 235 -28.24 0.20 -21.52
C THR A 235 -28.97 1.51 -21.79
N GLU A 236 -28.29 2.50 -22.39
CA GLU A 236 -28.87 3.78 -22.78
C GLU A 236 -29.81 3.62 -23.99
N LYS A 237 -30.97 4.29 -23.92
CA LYS A 237 -32.03 4.23 -24.94
C LYS A 237 -32.03 5.46 -25.84
N ASP A 238 -31.50 6.59 -25.37
CA ASP A 238 -31.34 7.79 -26.18
C ASP A 238 -30.04 7.73 -27.01
N PRO A 239 -30.10 7.72 -28.35
CA PRO A 239 -28.92 7.60 -29.19
C PRO A 239 -27.96 8.79 -29.10
N ARG A 240 -28.44 10.01 -28.78
CA ARG A 240 -27.56 11.16 -28.57
C ARG A 240 -26.80 11.02 -27.26
N ARG A 241 -27.49 10.57 -26.23
CA ARG A 241 -26.86 10.32 -24.93
C ARG A 241 -25.87 9.16 -24.98
N ALA A 242 -26.20 8.09 -25.71
CA ALA A 242 -25.28 6.98 -25.95
C ALA A 242 -24.00 7.45 -26.66
N LEU A 243 -24.11 8.37 -27.63
CA LEU A 243 -22.94 8.96 -28.31
C LEU A 243 -22.08 9.80 -27.35
N GLU A 244 -22.68 10.57 -26.45
CA GLU A 244 -21.93 11.32 -25.41
C GLU A 244 -21.20 10.37 -24.44
N LEU A 245 -21.83 9.24 -24.07
CA LEU A 245 -21.22 8.25 -23.18
C LEU A 245 -20.00 7.55 -23.82
N MET A 246 -19.90 7.50 -25.15
CA MET A 246 -18.73 6.97 -25.85
C MET A 246 -17.45 7.76 -25.56
N ASP A 247 -17.53 9.03 -25.13
CA ASP A 247 -16.33 9.81 -24.77
C ASP A 247 -15.57 9.21 -23.58
N ALA A 248 -16.25 8.46 -22.70
CA ALA A 248 -15.61 7.75 -21.60
C ALA A 248 -14.64 6.65 -22.08
N LEU A 249 -14.81 6.13 -23.30
CA LEU A 249 -13.91 5.13 -23.89
C LEU A 249 -12.70 5.76 -24.58
N ARG A 250 -12.68 7.07 -24.82
CA ARG A 250 -11.68 7.74 -25.67
C ARG A 250 -10.25 7.53 -25.18
N GLY A 251 -10.04 7.47 -23.86
CA GLY A 251 -8.72 7.23 -23.26
C GLY A 251 -8.15 5.83 -23.49
N HIS A 252 -9.01 4.88 -23.88
CA HIS A 252 -8.67 3.46 -24.08
C HIS A 252 -8.61 3.06 -25.56
N VAL A 253 -8.89 4.00 -26.45
CA VAL A 253 -8.99 3.76 -27.88
C VAL A 253 -7.71 4.22 -28.58
N ASP A 254 -7.13 3.34 -29.39
CA ASP A 254 -5.94 3.63 -30.18
C ASP A 254 -6.22 4.54 -31.39
N GLY A 255 -5.16 4.90 -32.12
CA GLY A 255 -5.27 5.74 -33.32
C GLY A 255 -6.08 5.12 -34.47
N TYR A 256 -6.48 3.84 -34.37
CA TYR A 256 -7.31 3.13 -35.33
C TYR A 256 -8.75 2.93 -34.86
N GLY A 257 -9.13 3.51 -33.72
CA GLY A 257 -10.49 3.38 -33.18
C GLY A 257 -10.74 2.05 -32.47
N LYS A 258 -9.70 1.31 -32.07
CA LYS A 258 -9.81 0.04 -31.34
C LYS A 258 -9.51 0.22 -29.87
N ILE A 259 -10.26 -0.44 -29.01
CA ILE A 259 -9.96 -0.52 -27.58
C ILE A 259 -8.67 -1.34 -27.40
N THR A 260 -7.73 -0.79 -26.65
CA THR A 260 -6.44 -1.44 -26.34
C THR A 260 -6.17 -1.37 -24.85
N PHE A 261 -5.46 -2.36 -24.32
CA PHE A 261 -5.09 -2.44 -22.92
C PHE A 261 -3.59 -2.68 -22.79
N GLY A 262 -2.98 -2.15 -21.72
CA GLY A 262 -1.58 -2.44 -21.42
C GLY A 262 -0.60 -1.91 -22.46
N GLY A 263 -0.86 -0.77 -23.12
CA GLY A 263 0.00 -0.24 -24.18
C GLY A 263 1.45 0.09 -23.77
N ARG A 264 1.77 0.04 -22.47
CA ARG A 264 3.13 0.13 -21.91
C ARG A 264 3.52 -1.05 -21.03
N ALA A 265 2.62 -2.02 -20.83
CA ALA A 265 2.90 -3.17 -20.01
C ALA A 265 3.74 -4.16 -20.80
N ASP A 266 4.75 -4.74 -20.15
CA ASP A 266 5.57 -5.77 -20.76
C ASP A 266 4.96 -7.14 -20.45
N PHE A 267 4.27 -7.73 -21.43
CA PHE A 267 3.69 -9.07 -21.28
C PHE A 267 4.70 -10.21 -21.51
N HIS A 268 5.91 -9.88 -21.95
CA HIS A 268 7.00 -10.86 -22.05
C HIS A 268 7.74 -11.03 -20.72
N TRP A 269 7.47 -10.15 -19.75
CA TRP A 269 8.18 -10.08 -18.46
C TRP A 269 9.69 -10.03 -18.65
N GLY A 270 10.14 -9.32 -19.70
CA GLY A 270 11.52 -9.06 -20.11
C GLY A 270 12.56 -10.06 -19.60
N ASP A 271 13.33 -9.60 -18.62
CA ASP A 271 14.47 -10.31 -18.05
C ASP A 271 14.08 -11.38 -16.99
N PHE A 272 12.82 -11.44 -16.58
CA PHE A 272 12.35 -12.35 -15.52
C PHE A 272 12.61 -13.83 -15.80
N PRO A 273 12.39 -14.38 -17.01
CA PRO A 273 12.75 -15.76 -17.30
C PRO A 273 14.23 -16.05 -17.06
N GLY A 274 15.11 -15.15 -17.50
CA GLY A 274 16.55 -15.27 -17.26
C GLY A 274 16.89 -15.23 -15.76
N ALA A 275 16.23 -14.34 -15.01
CA ALA A 275 16.40 -14.29 -13.55
C ALA A 275 16.02 -15.63 -12.90
N LEU A 276 14.89 -16.22 -13.30
CA LEU A 276 14.46 -17.54 -12.81
C LEU A 276 15.46 -18.64 -13.17
N ASP A 277 15.93 -18.68 -14.42
CA ASP A 277 16.86 -19.70 -14.90
C ASP A 277 18.20 -19.64 -14.17
N THR A 278 18.77 -18.45 -13.96
CA THR A 278 20.03 -18.29 -13.21
C THR A 278 19.87 -18.67 -11.75
N HIS A 279 18.78 -18.24 -11.10
CA HIS A 279 18.50 -18.61 -9.71
C HIS A 279 18.33 -20.12 -9.55
N ASP A 280 17.54 -20.74 -10.43
CA ASP A 280 17.24 -22.16 -10.34
C ASP A 280 18.49 -23.01 -10.57
N ARG A 281 19.32 -22.64 -11.56
CA ARG A 281 20.60 -23.28 -11.83
C ARG A 281 21.55 -23.23 -10.64
N TRP A 282 21.73 -22.06 -10.05
CA TRP A 282 22.58 -21.87 -8.86
C TRP A 282 22.05 -22.63 -7.65
N ARG A 283 20.74 -22.57 -7.40
CA ARG A 283 20.05 -23.30 -6.34
C ARG A 283 20.23 -24.81 -6.51
N GLN A 284 19.96 -25.34 -7.69
CA GLN A 284 20.07 -26.77 -7.99
C GLN A 284 21.51 -27.26 -7.89
N GLY A 285 22.49 -26.51 -8.41
CA GLY A 285 23.90 -26.83 -8.29
C GLY A 285 24.34 -26.92 -6.82
N LEU A 286 24.07 -25.87 -6.04
CA LEU A 286 24.34 -25.86 -4.60
C LEU A 286 23.64 -26.99 -3.86
N GLN A 287 22.40 -27.32 -4.22
CA GLN A 287 21.64 -28.39 -3.59
C GLN A 287 22.21 -29.78 -3.91
N ALA A 288 22.58 -30.02 -5.17
CA ALA A 288 23.19 -31.28 -5.60
C ALA A 288 24.53 -31.55 -4.89
N ASP A 289 25.31 -30.49 -4.65
CA ASP A 289 26.59 -30.57 -3.94
C ASP A 289 26.46 -30.55 -2.41
N GLY A 290 25.25 -30.39 -1.85
CA GLY A 290 25.02 -30.30 -0.41
C GLY A 290 25.53 -28.99 0.22
N LEU A 291 25.64 -27.93 -0.57
CA LEU A 291 26.26 -26.64 -0.20
C LEU A 291 25.28 -25.47 -0.09
N LEU A 292 24.00 -25.68 -0.38
CA LEU A 292 22.99 -24.64 -0.29
C LEU A 292 22.93 -24.00 1.10
N GLU A 293 22.84 -24.81 2.15
CA GLU A 293 22.81 -24.32 3.54
C GLU A 293 24.13 -23.64 3.96
N PRO A 294 25.33 -24.23 3.72
CA PRO A 294 26.60 -23.55 3.94
C PRO A 294 26.72 -22.20 3.23
N TYR A 295 26.27 -22.10 1.98
CA TYR A 295 26.30 -20.87 1.21
C TYR A 295 25.41 -19.78 1.82
N ILE A 296 24.17 -20.12 2.16
CA ILE A 296 23.24 -19.18 2.82
C ILE A 296 23.81 -18.75 4.18
N ALA A 297 24.37 -19.68 4.96
CA ALA A 297 24.98 -19.36 6.26
C ALA A 297 26.19 -18.42 6.12
N MET A 298 27.02 -18.60 5.08
CA MET A 298 28.11 -17.69 4.74
C MET A 298 27.58 -16.29 4.39
N GLY A 299 26.57 -16.21 3.53
CA GLY A 299 25.92 -14.96 3.15
C GLY A 299 25.37 -14.21 4.37
N ASN A 300 24.67 -14.90 5.27
CA ASN A 300 24.12 -14.32 6.49
C ASN A 300 25.23 -13.81 7.44
N LYS A 301 26.35 -14.53 7.56
CA LYS A 301 27.51 -14.08 8.35
C LYS A 301 28.13 -12.80 7.77
N LEU A 302 28.30 -12.74 6.45
CA LEU A 302 28.82 -11.55 5.77
C LEU A 302 27.90 -10.35 5.96
N GLN A 303 26.60 -10.51 5.70
CA GLN A 303 25.61 -9.43 5.83
C GLN A 303 25.61 -8.88 7.26
N LYS A 304 25.59 -9.77 8.27
CA LYS A 304 25.64 -9.36 9.68
C LYS A 304 26.91 -8.61 10.03
N ALA A 305 28.07 -9.03 9.50
CA ALA A 305 29.34 -8.34 9.72
C ALA A 305 29.36 -6.95 9.08
N LEU A 306 28.84 -6.81 7.87
CA LEU A 306 28.72 -5.53 7.16
C LEU A 306 27.85 -4.55 7.95
N VAL A 307 26.63 -4.97 8.33
CA VAL A 307 25.68 -4.15 9.11
C VAL A 307 26.26 -3.77 10.48
N SER A 308 26.88 -4.73 11.18
CA SER A 308 27.48 -4.46 12.50
C SER A 308 28.63 -3.46 12.40
N HIS A 309 29.44 -3.55 11.34
CA HIS A 309 30.56 -2.63 11.13
C HIS A 309 30.07 -1.23 10.79
N THR A 310 29.14 -1.07 9.86
CA THR A 310 28.59 0.24 9.47
C THR A 310 27.78 0.90 10.57
N THR A 311 27.15 0.12 11.45
CA THR A 311 26.51 0.67 12.67
C THR A 311 27.54 1.26 13.63
N THR A 312 28.72 0.65 13.73
CA THR A 312 29.79 1.10 14.64
C THR A 312 30.66 2.20 14.00
N HIS A 313 30.85 2.14 12.69
CA HIS A 313 31.66 3.04 11.87
C HIS A 313 30.83 3.51 10.66
N PRO A 314 29.88 4.45 10.86
CA PRO A 314 29.00 4.91 9.80
C PRO A 314 29.76 5.52 8.62
N LEU A 315 29.24 5.30 7.42
CA LEU A 315 29.71 5.96 6.19
C LEU A 315 29.03 7.32 6.13
N THR A 316 29.79 8.41 6.29
CA THR A 316 29.22 9.76 6.49
C THR A 316 29.54 10.72 5.37
N GLU A 317 30.64 10.48 4.66
CA GLU A 317 31.09 11.36 3.58
C GLU A 317 31.02 10.65 2.24
N LYS A 318 30.77 11.46 1.20
CA LYS A 318 30.93 11.01 -0.18
C LYS A 318 32.33 10.43 -0.36
N ASP A 319 32.41 9.35 -1.12
CA ASP A 319 33.64 8.60 -1.37
C ASP A 319 34.18 7.75 -0.21
N ASP A 320 33.53 7.73 0.96
CA ASP A 320 33.81 6.72 1.99
C ASP A 320 33.63 5.33 1.40
N PHE A 321 34.56 4.41 1.66
CA PHE A 321 34.44 3.04 1.18
C PHE A 321 34.03 2.09 2.31
N LEU A 322 33.34 1.03 1.93
CA LEU A 322 33.12 -0.19 2.71
C LEU A 322 33.83 -1.34 1.98
N GLN A 323 34.65 -2.11 2.69
CA GLN A 323 35.37 -3.26 2.15
C GLN A 323 35.20 -4.45 3.07
N ALA A 324 35.02 -5.63 2.47
CA ALA A 324 35.02 -6.88 3.18
C ALA A 324 36.02 -7.85 2.56
N THR A 325 36.68 -8.61 3.43
CA THR A 325 37.57 -9.72 3.09
C THR A 325 36.98 -11.00 3.65
N LEU A 326 36.77 -11.97 2.77
CA LEU A 326 36.18 -13.27 3.06
C LEU A 326 37.14 -14.36 2.63
N GLU A 327 37.66 -15.12 3.60
CA GLU A 327 38.42 -16.34 3.36
C GLU A 327 37.60 -17.55 3.78
N TYR A 328 37.58 -18.58 2.93
CA TYR A 328 36.75 -19.75 3.12
C TYR A 328 37.36 -20.98 2.44
N ASP A 329 36.96 -22.17 2.89
CA ASP A 329 37.25 -23.42 2.20
C ASP A 329 36.33 -23.56 0.97
N PRO A 330 36.87 -23.60 -0.27
CA PRO A 330 36.06 -23.71 -1.49
C PRO A 330 35.18 -24.97 -1.57
N THR A 331 35.57 -26.04 -0.86
CA THR A 331 34.86 -27.32 -0.93
C THR A 331 33.65 -27.35 0.00
N THR A 332 33.79 -26.81 1.21
CA THR A 332 32.76 -26.85 2.26
C THR A 332 32.03 -25.52 2.48
N LEU A 333 32.55 -24.42 1.90
CA LEU A 333 32.11 -23.05 2.15
C LEU A 333 32.22 -22.65 3.64
N THR A 334 33.11 -23.29 4.39
CA THR A 334 33.37 -22.92 5.78
C THR A 334 34.23 -21.66 5.82
N VAL A 335 33.73 -20.60 6.45
CA VAL A 335 34.46 -19.33 6.62
C VAL A 335 35.59 -19.50 7.64
N SER A 336 36.83 -19.24 7.22
CA SER A 336 38.01 -19.23 8.10
C SER A 336 38.31 -17.83 8.64
N ASN A 337 38.11 -16.81 7.82
CA ASN A 337 38.33 -15.42 8.20
C ASN A 337 37.29 -14.51 7.52
N LEU A 338 36.78 -13.55 8.28
CA LEU A 338 35.88 -12.51 7.79
C LEU A 338 36.22 -11.20 8.49
N SER A 339 36.64 -10.21 7.72
CA SER A 339 36.91 -8.87 8.21
C SER A 339 36.19 -7.83 7.36
N VAL A 340 35.73 -6.77 8.00
CA VAL A 340 35.10 -5.62 7.37
C VAL A 340 35.85 -4.38 7.82
N LYS A 341 36.08 -3.46 6.88
CA LYS A 341 36.72 -2.17 7.14
C LYS A 341 36.02 -1.09 6.33
N SER A 342 36.05 0.13 6.84
CA SER A 342 35.60 1.33 6.13
C SER A 342 36.64 2.44 6.33
N GLY A 343 36.62 3.42 5.44
CA GLY A 343 37.57 4.53 5.51
C GLY A 343 37.60 5.38 4.25
N LYS A 344 38.71 6.11 4.06
CA LYS A 344 38.91 6.98 2.89
C LYS A 344 39.55 6.23 1.73
N PRO A 345 39.35 6.64 0.46
CA PRO A 345 39.87 5.92 -0.71
C PRO A 345 41.37 5.56 -0.66
N ALA A 346 42.20 6.37 0.02
CA ALA A 346 43.63 6.12 0.19
C ALA A 346 43.96 4.90 1.09
N GLU A 347 43.04 4.48 1.95
CA GLU A 347 43.19 3.34 2.89
C GLU A 347 42.64 2.03 2.29
N ARG A 348 42.08 2.10 1.08
CA ARG A 348 41.48 0.97 0.39
C ARG A 348 42.56 0.00 -0.08
N GLU A 349 42.43 -1.28 0.29
CA GLU A 349 43.30 -2.33 -0.23
C GLU A 349 42.81 -2.83 -1.59
N SER A 350 43.73 -3.35 -2.42
CA SER A 350 43.42 -3.92 -3.73
C SER A 350 42.41 -5.08 -3.65
N GLU A 351 41.47 -5.16 -4.59
CA GLU A 351 40.54 -6.28 -4.63
C GLU A 351 41.26 -7.62 -4.84
N ILE A 352 40.73 -8.68 -4.23
CA ILE A 352 41.16 -10.07 -4.45
C ILE A 352 39.94 -10.83 -4.94
N LYS A 353 40.10 -11.53 -6.06
CA LYS A 353 39.08 -12.36 -6.69
C LYS A 353 39.73 -13.71 -6.97
N ALA A 354 39.79 -14.55 -5.94
CA ALA A 354 40.35 -15.89 -6.02
C ALA A 354 39.43 -16.89 -5.29
N SER A 355 39.45 -18.15 -5.73
CA SER A 355 38.71 -19.22 -5.03
C SER A 355 39.21 -19.33 -3.58
N GLY A 356 38.29 -19.28 -2.62
CA GLY A 356 38.59 -19.32 -1.19
C GLY A 356 39.10 -18.01 -0.59
N HIS A 357 39.29 -16.94 -1.38
CA HIS A 357 39.71 -15.63 -0.88
C HIS A 357 39.15 -14.50 -1.75
N VAL A 358 38.17 -13.77 -1.21
CA VAL A 358 37.53 -12.65 -1.88
C VAL A 358 37.67 -11.38 -1.04
N ARG A 359 38.19 -10.31 -1.64
CA ARG A 359 38.23 -8.97 -1.05
C ARG A 359 37.67 -7.99 -2.05
N MET A 360 36.60 -7.31 -1.69
CA MET A 360 35.95 -6.31 -2.55
C MET A 360 35.61 -5.06 -1.76
N ALA A 361 35.54 -3.92 -2.45
CA ALA A 361 35.16 -2.65 -1.83
C ALA A 361 34.06 -1.97 -2.65
N ARG A 362 33.14 -1.29 -1.97
CA ARG A 362 32.16 -0.39 -2.58
C ARG A 362 32.28 0.97 -1.94
N ILE A 363 32.08 2.00 -2.76
CA ILE A 363 32.13 3.38 -2.34
C ILE A 363 30.69 3.82 -2.03
N LEU A 364 30.53 4.67 -1.01
CA LEU A 364 29.27 5.34 -0.73
C LEU A 364 28.95 6.26 -1.92
N ASP A 365 28.08 5.77 -2.80
CA ASP A 365 27.64 6.49 -3.99
C ASP A 365 26.39 7.33 -3.66
N GLU A 366 26.30 8.53 -4.22
CA GLU A 366 25.09 9.36 -4.19
C GLU A 366 23.99 8.78 -5.10
N TRP A 367 24.34 7.90 -6.04
CA TRP A 367 23.38 7.14 -6.84
C TRP A 367 22.78 5.96 -6.06
N ALA A 368 22.23 6.23 -4.88
CA ALA A 368 21.23 5.34 -4.31
C ALA A 368 19.91 5.57 -5.08
N PRO A 369 19.14 4.53 -5.44
CA PRO A 369 17.78 4.74 -5.92
C PRO A 369 17.05 5.65 -4.93
N ARG A 370 16.26 6.63 -5.39
CA ARG A 370 15.68 7.73 -4.58
C ARG A 370 14.90 7.29 -3.31
N LYS A 371 14.63 5.99 -3.14
CA LYS A 371 13.89 5.40 -2.04
C LYS A 371 14.74 4.53 -1.09
N LEU A 372 16.04 4.36 -1.34
CA LEU A 372 16.94 3.54 -0.53
C LEU A 372 17.94 4.42 0.21
N ASN A 373 18.25 4.03 1.45
CA ASN A 373 19.35 4.62 2.21
C ASN A 373 20.68 4.28 1.52
N PRO A 374 21.54 5.26 1.20
CA PRO A 374 22.81 5.03 0.53
C PRO A 374 23.72 4.01 1.24
N THR A 375 23.68 3.97 2.58
CA THR A 375 24.46 3.00 3.36
C THR A 375 23.94 1.58 3.15
N ASP A 376 22.63 1.39 3.21
CA ASP A 376 22.00 0.07 3.02
C ASP A 376 22.24 -0.44 1.60
N TYR A 377 22.10 0.43 0.60
CA TYR A 377 22.45 0.11 -0.79
C TYR A 377 23.93 -0.28 -0.96
N THR A 378 24.85 0.40 -0.25
CA THR A 378 26.29 0.07 -0.30
C THR A 378 26.57 -1.29 0.34
N ILE A 379 25.90 -1.62 1.45
CA ILE A 379 25.99 -2.92 2.13
C ILE A 379 25.48 -4.03 1.22
N GLU A 380 24.28 -3.88 0.67
CA GLU A 380 23.65 -4.86 -0.23
C GLU A 380 24.50 -5.12 -1.46
N ASN A 381 25.00 -4.07 -2.10
CA ASN A 381 25.89 -4.22 -3.25
C ASN A 381 27.18 -4.95 -2.91
N LEU A 382 27.83 -4.61 -1.78
CA LEU A 382 29.07 -5.29 -1.40
C LEU A 382 28.83 -6.76 -1.08
N TRP A 383 27.77 -7.06 -0.32
CA TRP A 383 27.33 -8.43 -0.05
C TRP A 383 27.09 -9.20 -1.34
N TRP A 384 26.29 -8.63 -2.25
CA TRP A 384 25.90 -9.23 -3.51
C TRP A 384 27.12 -9.56 -4.37
N ASN A 385 28.07 -8.63 -4.50
CA ASN A 385 29.26 -8.82 -5.33
C ASN A 385 30.21 -9.91 -4.79
N ILE A 386 30.38 -9.99 -3.46
CA ILE A 386 31.20 -11.04 -2.86
C ILE A 386 30.52 -12.40 -3.03
N MET A 387 29.23 -12.50 -2.68
CA MET A 387 28.49 -13.76 -2.74
C MET A 387 28.33 -14.26 -4.19
N ARG A 388 28.14 -13.35 -5.15
CA ARG A 388 28.13 -13.68 -6.59
C ARG A 388 29.45 -14.31 -7.01
N TYR A 389 30.58 -13.73 -6.63
CA TYR A 389 31.88 -14.27 -7.00
C TYR A 389 32.11 -15.68 -6.41
N VAL A 390 31.65 -15.93 -5.18
CA VAL A 390 31.72 -17.25 -4.54
C VAL A 390 30.95 -18.30 -5.34
N ILE A 391 29.76 -17.96 -5.87
CA ILE A 391 28.92 -18.92 -6.59
C ILE A 391 29.32 -19.08 -8.06
N GLU A 392 29.68 -18.01 -8.75
CA GLU A 392 30.12 -18.04 -10.16
C GLU A 392 31.42 -18.81 -10.36
N GLY A 393 32.33 -18.76 -9.39
CA GLY A 393 33.56 -19.56 -9.44
C GLY A 393 33.31 -21.06 -9.49
N ARG A 394 32.09 -21.51 -9.13
CA ARG A 394 31.69 -22.93 -9.12
C ARG A 394 30.62 -23.25 -10.17
N TYR A 395 29.69 -22.33 -10.41
CA TYR A 395 28.60 -22.46 -11.38
C TYR A 395 28.60 -21.25 -12.33
N PRO A 396 29.55 -21.21 -13.29
CA PRO A 396 29.69 -20.08 -14.18
C PRO A 396 28.43 -19.86 -14.99
N ASP A 397 28.08 -18.59 -15.23
CA ASP A 397 26.95 -18.19 -16.06
C ASP A 397 27.30 -18.32 -17.55
N PRO A 398 26.62 -19.18 -18.33
CA PRO A 398 26.91 -19.35 -19.75
C PRO A 398 26.61 -18.09 -20.57
N ASP A 399 25.82 -17.15 -20.05
CA ASP A 399 25.43 -15.92 -20.76
C ASP A 399 26.33 -14.71 -20.42
N PHE A 400 27.35 -14.88 -19.57
CA PHE A 400 28.28 -13.81 -19.15
C PHE A 400 29.77 -14.11 -19.46
N ASP A 401 30.05 -14.80 -20.57
CA ASP A 401 31.40 -14.94 -21.16
C ASP A 401 31.75 -13.83 -22.17
#